data_AF-A0A382MRE3-F1
#
_entry.id   AF-A0A382MRE3-F1
#
_cell.length_a   1.000
_cell.length_b   1.000
_cell.length_c   1.000
_cell.angle_alpha   90.00
_cell.angle_beta   90.00
_cell.angle_gamma   90.00
#
_symmetry.space_group_name_H-M   'P 1'
#
loop_
_entity.id
_entity.type
_entity.pdbx_description
1 polymer ?
#
loop_
_entity_poly.entity_id
_entity_poly.type
_entity_poly.pdbx_seq_one_letter_code
_entity_poly.pdbx_strand_id
1 'polypeptide(L)'
;MTKNNWQTHKFGGTSLADASCFRRVARILHGESGTRQAVVVSAMAGITDALLDLVTASEQSADVIQPGLARLSGRYRGTVEALLDDSATWVAVFEPFESELNDAADVLRAVSLEHSAAHQNRDFVAGFGELWSTRLLAAYLEQDRPNDPANRKVRWVDARELIVVESGELGPLVLWERSRENCARQFPARSGEIVIVTGFIASDSKGLQTTLGRNGSDFSAAIVGALLNATSITIWTNVGGIMNADPARVPEAAVIAELSYSEAMELAYFGARVIHPQAMAPAVDCGIPMYIRNTFDPAASGSRISGNPEPEEGIKGITAIDDVALVNLEGTGMIGVPGTADRLFAALHHANISVVLVSQASSEHSICFA
;
A
#
# COMPACT_ATOMS: atom_id res chain seq x y z
N MET A 1 14.49 5.23 -29.11
CA MET A 1 13.68 4.84 -27.94
C MET A 1 13.75 5.99 -26.95
N THR A 2 12.70 6.78 -26.82
CA THR A 2 12.61 7.77 -25.74
C THR A 2 12.69 7.01 -24.42
N LYS A 3 13.77 7.20 -23.66
CA LYS A 3 13.88 6.59 -22.33
C LYS A 3 12.62 6.97 -21.53
N ASN A 4 11.88 5.97 -21.06
CA ASN A 4 10.72 6.20 -20.22
C ASN A 4 11.22 6.89 -18.94
N ASN A 5 10.73 8.10 -18.66
CA ASN A 5 11.20 8.92 -17.54
C ASN A 5 10.11 9.08 -16.47
N TRP A 6 9.37 7.99 -16.22
CA TRP A 6 8.34 7.97 -15.17
C TRP A 6 8.99 7.95 -13.79
N GLN A 7 8.50 8.80 -12.90
CA GLN A 7 8.73 8.67 -11.47
C GLN A 7 7.42 8.20 -10.84
N THR A 8 7.50 7.15 -10.01
CA THR A 8 6.33 6.68 -9.28
C THR A 8 6.39 7.21 -7.85
N HIS A 9 5.29 7.73 -7.35
CA HIS A 9 5.16 8.20 -5.97
C HIS A 9 4.00 7.47 -5.29
N LYS A 10 4.15 7.16 -4.02
CA LYS A 10 3.08 6.62 -3.19
C LYS A 10 2.85 7.50 -1.99
N PHE A 11 1.60 7.89 -1.72
CA PHE A 11 1.22 8.57 -0.49
C PHE A 11 0.30 7.69 0.36
N GLY A 12 0.67 7.48 1.63
CA GLY A 12 -0.15 6.75 2.60
C GLY A 12 -1.34 7.55 3.12
N GLY A 13 -2.27 6.90 3.82
CA GLY A 13 -3.50 7.58 4.28
C GLY A 13 -3.26 8.75 5.23
N THR A 14 -2.23 8.70 6.07
CA THR A 14 -1.81 9.84 6.93
C THR A 14 -1.37 11.04 6.11
N SER A 15 -0.84 10.84 4.91
CA SER A 15 -0.48 11.90 3.96
C SER A 15 -1.69 12.53 3.28
N LEU A 16 -2.90 11.96 3.50
CA LEU A 16 -4.17 12.40 2.93
C LEU A 16 -5.25 12.51 4.02
N ALA A 17 -4.87 12.82 5.26
CA ALA A 17 -5.80 12.84 6.39
C ALA A 17 -6.86 13.95 6.30
N ASP A 18 -6.47 15.11 5.75
CA ASP A 18 -7.25 16.34 5.68
C ASP A 18 -6.78 17.27 4.54
N ALA A 19 -7.51 18.38 4.33
CA ALA A 19 -7.21 19.36 3.28
C ALA A 19 -5.79 19.96 3.36
N SER A 20 -5.20 20.11 4.55
CA SER A 20 -3.83 20.61 4.67
C SER A 20 -2.82 19.59 4.13
N CYS A 21 -3.10 18.30 4.31
CA CYS A 21 -2.29 17.21 3.82
C CYS A 21 -2.36 17.10 2.29
N PHE A 22 -3.54 17.21 1.68
CA PHE A 22 -3.69 17.26 0.22
C PHE A 22 -2.90 18.43 -0.40
N ARG A 23 -2.99 19.63 0.19
CA ARG A 23 -2.16 20.79 -0.23
C ARG A 23 -0.66 20.53 -0.11
N ARG A 24 -0.24 19.75 0.88
CA ARG A 24 1.18 19.37 1.05
C ARG A 24 1.61 18.39 -0.03
N VAL A 25 0.79 17.38 -0.33
CA VAL A 25 1.03 16.42 -1.42
C VAL A 25 1.17 17.14 -2.75
N ALA A 26 0.29 18.10 -3.06
CA ALA A 26 0.40 18.89 -4.29
C ALA A 26 1.72 19.66 -4.39
N ARG A 27 2.12 20.35 -3.31
CA ARG A 27 3.42 21.04 -3.24
C ARG A 27 4.61 20.11 -3.46
N ILE A 28 4.56 18.90 -2.90
CA ILE A 28 5.60 17.88 -3.12
C ILE A 28 5.66 17.52 -4.60
N LEU A 29 4.53 17.14 -5.21
CA LEU A 29 4.49 16.72 -6.62
C LEU A 29 4.94 17.84 -7.58
N HIS A 30 4.56 19.09 -7.30
CA HIS A 30 4.98 20.27 -8.06
C HIS A 30 6.49 20.56 -7.92
N GLY A 31 7.10 20.22 -6.79
CA GLY A 31 8.54 20.41 -6.55
C GLY A 31 9.44 19.32 -7.14
N GLU A 32 8.87 18.15 -7.47
CA GLU A 32 9.62 17.03 -8.05
C GLU A 32 9.94 17.28 -9.53
N SER A 33 11.19 17.02 -9.93
CA SER A 33 11.74 17.39 -11.24
C SER A 33 11.25 16.53 -12.42
N GLY A 34 10.54 15.43 -12.17
CA GLY A 34 10.08 14.49 -13.19
C GLY A 34 8.98 15.08 -14.07
N THR A 35 9.12 14.95 -15.39
CA THR A 35 8.08 15.39 -16.33
C THR A 35 6.89 14.42 -16.39
N ARG A 36 7.07 13.15 -16.01
CA ARG A 36 5.99 12.16 -15.95
C ARG A 36 5.95 11.54 -14.57
N GLN A 37 4.84 11.70 -13.87
CA GLN A 37 4.65 11.20 -12.51
C GLN A 37 3.44 10.28 -12.44
N ALA A 38 3.63 9.06 -11.96
CA ALA A 38 2.55 8.16 -11.60
C ALA A 38 2.39 8.18 -10.08
N VAL A 39 1.27 8.69 -9.59
CA VAL A 39 1.03 8.93 -8.17
C VAL A 39 -0.02 7.96 -7.68
N VAL A 40 0.43 6.92 -6.98
CA VAL A 40 -0.44 5.98 -6.28
C VAL A 40 -0.79 6.57 -4.92
N VAL A 41 -2.07 6.64 -4.56
CA VAL A 41 -2.44 7.08 -3.22
C VAL A 41 -3.37 6.12 -2.53
N SER A 42 -3.31 6.12 -1.20
CA SER A 42 -4.21 5.35 -0.32
C SER A 42 -5.48 6.14 -0.03
N ALA A 43 -6.50 5.47 0.52
CA ALA A 43 -7.65 6.13 1.14
C ALA A 43 -7.20 7.13 2.21
N MET A 44 -8.03 8.15 2.45
CA MET A 44 -7.77 9.12 3.54
C MET A 44 -7.66 8.39 4.88
N ALA A 45 -6.79 8.87 5.77
CA ALA A 45 -6.49 8.21 7.05
C ALA A 45 -7.76 7.72 7.79
N GLY A 46 -7.85 6.42 8.10
CA GLY A 46 -8.95 5.82 8.85
C GLY A 46 -10.26 5.61 8.07
N ILE A 47 -10.33 5.96 6.78
CA ILE A 47 -11.53 5.68 5.96
C ILE A 47 -11.67 4.18 5.69
N THR A 48 -10.59 3.49 5.30
CA THR A 48 -10.60 2.04 5.06
C THR A 48 -11.01 1.27 6.30
N ASP A 49 -10.44 1.61 7.46
CA ASP A 49 -10.79 0.96 8.73
C ASP A 49 -12.27 1.20 9.07
N ALA A 50 -12.75 2.45 8.95
CA ALA A 50 -14.15 2.76 9.20
C ALA A 50 -15.13 2.04 8.24
N LEU A 51 -14.73 1.83 6.98
CA LEU A 51 -15.50 1.06 6.01
C LEU A 51 -15.54 -0.44 6.39
N LEU A 52 -14.41 -1.02 6.75
CA LEU A 52 -14.31 -2.43 7.17
C LEU A 52 -15.04 -2.68 8.49
N ASP A 53 -14.90 -1.77 9.46
CA ASP A 53 -15.64 -1.81 10.72
C ASP A 53 -17.15 -1.73 10.47
N LEU A 54 -17.57 -0.93 9.49
CA LEU A 54 -18.97 -0.83 9.13
C LEU A 54 -19.49 -2.13 8.50
N VAL A 55 -18.69 -2.83 7.69
CA VAL A 55 -19.05 -4.17 7.17
C VAL A 55 -19.26 -5.13 8.34
N THR A 56 -18.29 -5.21 9.25
CA THR A 56 -18.36 -6.11 10.43
C THR A 56 -19.54 -5.76 11.35
N ALA A 57 -19.78 -4.48 11.61
CA ALA A 57 -20.90 -4.05 12.44
C ALA A 57 -22.26 -4.34 11.78
N SER A 58 -22.32 -4.27 10.45
CA SER A 58 -23.55 -4.53 9.68
C SER A 58 -23.95 -6.00 9.72
N GLU A 59 -23.03 -6.94 9.97
CA GLU A 59 -23.36 -8.35 10.24
C GLU A 59 -24.28 -8.51 11.46
N GLN A 60 -24.26 -7.55 12.39
CA GLN A 60 -25.03 -7.59 13.63
C GLN A 60 -26.32 -6.76 13.58
N SER A 61 -26.32 -5.61 12.90
CA SER A 61 -27.50 -4.73 12.82
C SER A 61 -27.45 -3.77 11.65
N ALA A 62 -28.58 -3.63 10.92
CA ALA A 62 -28.74 -2.64 9.87
C ALA A 62 -28.76 -1.18 10.39
N ASP A 63 -29.06 -0.97 11.67
CA ASP A 63 -29.23 0.37 12.25
C ASP A 63 -27.91 1.17 12.29
N VAL A 64 -26.76 0.47 12.21
CA VAL A 64 -25.43 1.10 12.20
C VAL A 64 -25.06 1.69 10.84
N ILE A 65 -25.69 1.22 9.75
CA ILE A 65 -25.32 1.52 8.36
C ILE A 65 -25.45 3.01 8.08
N GLN A 66 -26.67 3.56 8.23
CA GLN A 66 -26.95 4.96 7.90
C GLN A 66 -26.12 5.96 8.75
N PRO A 67 -26.04 5.83 10.09
CA PRO A 67 -25.17 6.67 10.89
C PRO A 67 -23.67 6.54 10.53
N GLY A 68 -23.22 5.34 10.18
CA GLY A 68 -21.84 5.08 9.74
C GLY A 68 -21.49 5.81 8.45
N LEU A 69 -22.31 5.63 7.42
CA LEU A 69 -22.12 6.28 6.12
C LEU A 69 -22.28 7.80 6.21
N ALA A 70 -23.21 8.31 7.04
CA ALA A 70 -23.36 9.74 7.26
C ALA A 70 -22.10 10.39 7.87
N ARG A 71 -21.42 9.72 8.81
CA ARG A 71 -20.14 10.20 9.36
C ARG A 71 -19.03 10.25 8.30
N LEU A 72 -18.93 9.21 7.47
CA LEU A 72 -17.98 9.17 6.35
C LEU A 72 -18.25 10.30 5.35
N SER A 73 -19.53 10.46 4.96
CA SER A 73 -20.00 11.53 4.07
C SER A 73 -19.67 12.92 4.60
N GLY A 74 -19.98 13.20 5.88
CA GLY A 74 -19.67 14.49 6.49
C GLY A 74 -18.17 14.81 6.49
N ARG A 75 -17.32 13.82 6.81
CA ARG A 75 -15.86 14.00 6.79
C ARG A 75 -15.32 14.25 5.39
N TYR A 76 -15.77 13.47 4.40
CA TYR A 76 -15.34 13.64 3.02
C TYR A 76 -15.78 15.00 2.47
N ARG A 77 -17.06 15.36 2.66
CA ARG A 77 -17.63 16.64 2.25
C ARG A 77 -16.86 17.82 2.84
N GLY A 78 -16.60 17.83 4.15
CA GLY A 78 -15.82 18.90 4.77
C GLY A 78 -14.40 19.04 4.20
N THR A 79 -13.80 17.95 3.72
CA THR A 79 -12.49 17.98 3.05
C THR A 79 -12.57 18.54 1.63
N VAL A 80 -13.59 18.14 0.86
CA VAL A 80 -13.87 18.66 -0.49
C VAL A 80 -14.11 20.17 -0.43
N GLU A 81 -15.01 20.62 0.46
CA GLU A 81 -15.35 22.03 0.65
C GLU A 81 -14.14 22.88 1.08
N ALA A 82 -13.22 22.29 1.84
CA ALA A 82 -12.00 22.96 2.26
C ALA A 82 -10.89 22.96 1.19
N LEU A 83 -11.02 22.21 0.09
CA LEU A 83 -9.99 22.07 -0.95
C LEU A 83 -10.35 22.70 -2.29
N LEU A 84 -11.60 22.55 -2.72
CA LEU A 84 -12.04 22.89 -4.07
C LEU A 84 -12.87 24.17 -4.04
N ASP A 85 -12.66 25.05 -5.02
CA ASP A 85 -13.19 26.42 -4.97
C ASP A 85 -14.48 26.62 -5.79
N ASP A 86 -14.76 25.76 -6.77
CA ASP A 86 -15.87 25.94 -7.71
C ASP A 86 -16.90 24.81 -7.69
N SER A 87 -18.15 25.17 -8.00
CA SER A 87 -19.29 24.27 -7.92
C SER A 87 -19.30 23.17 -8.98
N ALA A 88 -18.68 23.38 -10.15
CA ALA A 88 -18.65 22.37 -11.20
C ALA A 88 -17.70 21.23 -10.81
N THR A 89 -16.54 21.55 -10.24
CA THR A 89 -15.61 20.56 -9.71
C THR A 89 -16.19 19.81 -8.51
N TRP A 90 -16.98 20.49 -7.65
CA TRP A 90 -17.70 19.82 -6.57
C TRP A 90 -18.67 18.75 -7.10
N VAL A 91 -19.47 19.10 -8.13
CA VAL A 91 -20.40 18.15 -8.74
C VAL A 91 -19.65 16.94 -9.30
N ALA A 92 -18.55 17.16 -10.03
CA ALA A 92 -17.75 16.08 -10.62
C ALA A 92 -17.16 15.10 -9.58
N VAL A 93 -16.93 15.56 -8.35
CA VAL A 93 -16.42 14.74 -7.24
C VAL A 93 -17.55 14.11 -6.42
N PHE A 94 -18.63 14.84 -6.15
CA PHE A 94 -19.73 14.36 -5.30
C PHE A 94 -20.66 13.39 -6.03
N GLU A 95 -20.91 13.55 -7.32
CA GLU A 95 -21.79 12.65 -8.07
C GLU A 95 -21.34 11.17 -8.00
N PRO A 96 -20.09 10.82 -8.37
CA PRO A 96 -19.62 9.44 -8.20
C PRO A 96 -19.56 9.03 -6.72
N PHE A 97 -19.19 9.94 -5.83
CA PHE A 97 -19.12 9.64 -4.39
C PHE A 97 -20.47 9.24 -3.79
N GLU A 98 -21.54 9.97 -4.09
CA GLU A 98 -22.89 9.66 -3.59
C GLU A 98 -23.41 8.36 -4.22
N SER A 99 -23.11 8.08 -5.49
CA SER A 99 -23.41 6.78 -6.11
C SER A 99 -22.72 5.63 -5.37
N GLU A 100 -21.43 5.78 -5.09
CA GLU A 100 -20.62 4.77 -4.41
C GLU A 100 -21.03 4.57 -2.94
N LEU A 101 -21.50 5.63 -2.26
CA LEU A 101 -22.11 5.52 -0.94
C LEU A 101 -23.41 4.71 -0.97
N ASN A 102 -24.23 4.87 -2.02
CA ASN A 102 -25.45 4.08 -2.18
C ASN A 102 -25.11 2.61 -2.47
N ASP A 103 -24.14 2.35 -3.34
CA ASP A 103 -23.65 0.99 -3.62
C ASP A 103 -23.13 0.32 -2.34
N ALA A 104 -22.35 1.05 -1.53
CA ALA A 104 -21.90 0.58 -0.22
C ALA A 104 -23.09 0.29 0.70
N ALA A 105 -24.09 1.17 0.77
CA ALA A 105 -25.28 0.97 1.59
C ALA A 105 -26.04 -0.30 1.20
N ASP A 106 -26.16 -0.59 -0.10
CA ASP A 106 -26.87 -1.77 -0.58
C ASP A 106 -26.11 -3.07 -0.26
N VAL A 107 -24.78 -3.08 -0.41
CA VAL A 107 -23.96 -4.22 0.03
C VAL A 107 -24.06 -4.44 1.54
N LEU A 108 -24.00 -3.37 2.33
CA LEU A 108 -24.09 -3.47 3.79
C LEU A 108 -25.47 -3.96 4.25
N ARG A 109 -26.55 -3.57 3.56
CA ARG A 109 -27.90 -4.11 3.81
C ARG A 109 -27.97 -5.60 3.50
N ALA A 110 -27.38 -6.05 2.39
CA ALA A 110 -27.30 -7.48 2.06
C ALA A 110 -26.55 -8.25 3.15
N VAL A 111 -25.39 -7.75 3.58
CA VAL A 111 -24.61 -8.31 4.70
C VAL A 111 -25.43 -8.41 5.98
N SER A 112 -26.25 -7.39 6.29
CA SER A 112 -27.10 -7.41 7.48
C SER A 112 -28.22 -8.44 7.41
N LEU A 113 -28.76 -8.72 6.23
CA LEU A 113 -29.76 -9.78 6.05
C LEU A 113 -29.13 -11.17 6.19
N GLU A 114 -27.91 -11.33 5.67
CA GLU A 114 -27.15 -12.58 5.70
C GLU A 114 -26.48 -12.85 7.06
N HIS A 115 -26.31 -11.82 7.91
CA HIS A 115 -25.56 -11.86 9.17
C HIS A 115 -24.12 -12.38 9.00
N SER A 116 -23.54 -12.17 7.82
CA SER A 116 -22.20 -12.61 7.45
C SER A 116 -21.76 -11.83 6.22
N ALA A 117 -20.52 -11.37 6.18
CA ALA A 117 -19.92 -10.80 4.97
C ALA A 117 -18.96 -11.79 4.32
N ALA A 118 -19.10 -12.00 3.00
CA ALA A 118 -18.07 -12.63 2.21
C ALA A 118 -16.83 -11.72 2.08
N HIS A 119 -15.66 -12.29 1.80
CA HIS A 119 -14.44 -11.51 1.53
C HIS A 119 -14.64 -10.49 0.40
N GLN A 120 -15.41 -10.85 -0.63
CA GLN A 120 -15.74 -9.97 -1.75
C GLN A 120 -16.52 -8.72 -1.32
N ASN A 121 -17.43 -8.86 -0.34
CA ASN A 121 -18.18 -7.71 0.18
C ASN A 121 -17.24 -6.75 0.93
N ARG A 122 -16.29 -7.28 1.69
CA ARG A 122 -15.26 -6.50 2.39
C ARG A 122 -14.36 -5.76 1.41
N ASP A 123 -13.83 -6.47 0.42
CA ASP A 123 -12.98 -5.89 -0.64
C ASP A 123 -13.69 -4.80 -1.43
N PHE A 124 -14.97 -5.03 -1.77
CA PHE A 124 -15.79 -4.08 -2.51
C PHE A 124 -15.98 -2.77 -1.74
N VAL A 125 -16.46 -2.87 -0.50
CA VAL A 125 -16.74 -1.70 0.35
C VAL A 125 -15.45 -0.96 0.72
N ALA A 126 -14.38 -1.66 1.09
CA ALA A 126 -13.10 -1.05 1.48
C ALA A 126 -12.45 -0.27 0.32
N GLY A 127 -12.61 -0.73 -0.92
CA GLY A 127 -12.01 -0.09 -2.09
C GLY A 127 -12.57 1.30 -2.41
N PHE A 128 -13.76 1.66 -1.92
CA PHE A 128 -14.31 2.99 -2.16
C PHE A 128 -13.45 4.12 -1.58
N GLY A 129 -12.79 3.90 -0.43
CA GLY A 129 -11.90 4.91 0.14
C GLY A 129 -10.77 5.33 -0.80
N GLU A 130 -10.26 4.40 -1.60
CA GLU A 130 -9.22 4.63 -2.61
C GLU A 130 -9.77 5.46 -3.77
N LEU A 131 -10.97 5.13 -4.26
CA LEU A 131 -11.65 5.86 -5.32
C LEU A 131 -11.93 7.32 -4.92
N TRP A 132 -12.40 7.55 -3.70
CA TRP A 132 -12.73 8.88 -3.19
C TRP A 132 -11.49 9.77 -3.07
N SER A 133 -10.45 9.28 -2.39
CA SER A 133 -9.22 10.05 -2.14
C SER A 133 -8.48 10.41 -3.43
N THR A 134 -8.40 9.48 -4.38
CA THR A 134 -7.70 9.66 -5.65
C THR A 134 -8.41 10.64 -6.58
N ARG A 135 -9.75 10.58 -6.68
CA ARG A 135 -10.53 11.55 -7.46
C ARG A 135 -10.45 12.95 -6.86
N LEU A 136 -10.53 13.07 -5.53
CA LEU A 136 -10.35 14.34 -4.85
C LEU A 136 -8.95 14.93 -5.09
N LEU A 137 -7.90 14.11 -5.00
CA LEU A 137 -6.53 14.57 -5.26
C LEU A 137 -6.36 15.00 -6.73
N ALA A 138 -6.91 14.23 -7.68
CA ALA A 138 -6.84 14.58 -9.10
C ALA A 138 -7.56 15.91 -9.40
N ALA A 139 -8.76 16.11 -8.85
CA ALA A 139 -9.52 17.35 -8.98
C ALA A 139 -8.75 18.54 -8.39
N TYR A 140 -8.21 18.37 -7.18
CA TYR A 140 -7.45 19.43 -6.52
C TYR A 140 -6.16 19.79 -7.28
N LEU A 141 -5.41 18.80 -7.78
CA LEU A 141 -4.20 19.06 -8.57
C LEU A 141 -4.51 19.74 -9.90
N GLU A 142 -5.62 19.42 -10.57
CA GLU A 142 -6.00 20.11 -11.80
C GLU A 142 -6.41 21.57 -11.52
N GLN A 143 -7.09 21.84 -10.40
CA GLN A 143 -7.36 23.20 -9.92
C GLN A 143 -6.06 23.95 -9.56
N ASP A 144 -5.12 23.28 -8.90
CA ASP A 144 -3.82 23.82 -8.47
C ASP A 144 -2.77 23.83 -9.59
N ARG A 145 -3.11 23.36 -10.81
CA ARG A 145 -2.21 23.25 -11.97
C ARG A 145 -1.48 24.55 -12.33
N PRO A 146 -2.05 25.76 -12.18
CA PRO A 146 -1.31 27.00 -12.39
C PRO A 146 -0.11 27.19 -11.45
N ASN A 147 -0.07 26.50 -10.30
CA ASN A 147 1.04 26.50 -9.36
C ASN A 147 2.09 25.40 -9.66
N ASP A 148 1.85 24.52 -10.63
CA ASP A 148 2.84 23.57 -11.11
C ASP A 148 3.84 24.27 -12.06
N PRO A 149 5.14 24.34 -11.73
CA PRO A 149 6.14 24.97 -12.60
C PRO A 149 6.21 24.37 -14.01
N ALA A 150 5.87 23.07 -14.13
CA ALA A 150 5.85 22.37 -15.41
C ALA A 150 4.46 22.39 -16.08
N ASN A 151 3.44 22.96 -15.43
CA ASN A 151 2.07 23.09 -15.91
C ASN A 151 1.48 21.75 -16.43
N ARG A 152 1.85 20.64 -15.78
CA ARG A 152 1.55 19.27 -16.21
C ARG A 152 0.05 19.03 -16.09
N LYS A 153 -0.51 18.34 -17.09
CA LYS A 153 -1.91 17.92 -17.03
C LYS A 153 -2.09 16.83 -15.98
N VAL A 154 -3.22 16.84 -15.30
CA VAL A 154 -3.58 15.81 -14.35
C VAL A 154 -4.55 14.82 -14.99
N ARG A 155 -4.31 13.53 -14.78
CA ARG A 155 -5.21 12.44 -15.17
C ARG A 155 -5.49 11.54 -13.97
N TRP A 156 -6.67 10.95 -13.96
CA TRP A 156 -7.04 9.92 -13.00
C TRP A 156 -7.17 8.56 -13.72
N VAL A 157 -6.66 7.51 -13.09
CA VAL A 157 -6.72 6.13 -13.58
C VAL A 157 -7.18 5.23 -12.43
N ASP A 158 -8.23 4.46 -12.69
CA ASP A 158 -8.69 3.42 -11.77
C ASP A 158 -7.81 2.17 -11.91
N ALA A 159 -7.18 1.75 -10.82
CA ALA A 159 -6.34 0.55 -10.81
C ALA A 159 -7.11 -0.73 -11.11
N ARG A 160 -8.44 -0.76 -10.96
CA ARG A 160 -9.29 -1.88 -11.40
C ARG A 160 -9.26 -2.07 -12.92
N GLU A 161 -9.01 -1.01 -13.67
CA GLU A 161 -8.84 -1.07 -15.13
C GLU A 161 -7.38 -1.26 -15.56
N LEU A 162 -6.45 -1.32 -14.60
CA LEU A 162 -5.01 -1.38 -14.82
C LEU A 162 -4.41 -2.71 -14.36
N ILE A 163 -4.58 -3.04 -13.08
CA ILE A 163 -3.95 -4.15 -12.39
C ILE A 163 -4.93 -5.31 -12.33
N VAL A 164 -4.53 -6.45 -12.91
CA VAL A 164 -5.29 -7.69 -12.84
C VAL A 164 -4.52 -8.70 -12.00
N VAL A 165 -5.20 -9.33 -11.03
CA VAL A 165 -4.62 -10.31 -10.12
C VAL A 165 -5.43 -11.60 -10.05
N GLU A 166 -4.81 -12.64 -9.51
CA GLU A 166 -5.48 -13.87 -9.09
C GLU A 166 -5.14 -14.17 -7.63
N SER A 167 -6.01 -14.90 -6.95
CA SER A 167 -5.76 -15.37 -5.59
C SER A 167 -4.69 -16.46 -5.60
N GLY A 168 -3.56 -16.22 -4.95
CA GLY A 168 -2.56 -17.23 -4.62
C GLY A 168 -2.57 -17.59 -3.14
N GLU A 169 -1.87 -18.67 -2.78
CA GLU A 169 -1.76 -19.14 -1.39
C GLU A 169 -1.10 -18.11 -0.47
N LEU A 170 -0.13 -17.36 -1.00
CA LEU A 170 0.67 -16.38 -0.25
C LEU A 170 0.19 -14.93 -0.43
N GLY A 171 -0.94 -14.74 -1.10
CA GLY A 171 -1.49 -13.43 -1.45
C GLY A 171 -1.76 -13.25 -2.95
N PRO A 172 -2.08 -12.03 -3.38
CA PRO A 172 -2.44 -11.73 -4.77
C PRO A 172 -1.26 -11.92 -5.73
N LEU A 173 -1.49 -12.68 -6.80
CA LEU A 173 -0.53 -12.88 -7.89
C LEU A 173 -0.88 -11.97 -9.06
N VAL A 174 0.07 -11.14 -9.50
CA VAL A 174 -0.15 -10.19 -10.59
C VAL A 174 -0.14 -10.90 -11.94
N LEU A 175 -1.22 -10.76 -12.72
CA LEU A 175 -1.27 -11.18 -14.11
C LEU A 175 -0.56 -10.13 -14.98
N TRP A 176 0.76 -10.24 -15.06
CA TRP A 176 1.64 -9.24 -15.68
C TRP A 176 1.33 -8.94 -17.14
N GLU A 177 1.01 -9.94 -17.95
CA GLU A 177 0.71 -9.75 -19.37
C GLU A 177 -0.53 -8.87 -19.58
N ARG A 178 -1.65 -9.24 -18.95
CA ARG A 178 -2.90 -8.46 -18.98
C ARG A 178 -2.71 -7.06 -18.41
N SER A 179 -2.00 -6.95 -17.28
CA SER A 179 -1.74 -5.64 -16.64
C SER A 179 -0.87 -4.73 -17.52
N ARG A 180 0.05 -5.31 -18.30
CA ARG A 180 0.90 -4.57 -19.26
C ARG A 180 0.09 -4.07 -20.46
N GLU A 181 -0.83 -4.87 -20.99
CA GLU A 181 -1.77 -4.45 -22.03
C GLU A 181 -2.68 -3.31 -21.56
N ASN A 182 -3.23 -3.43 -20.35
CA ASN A 182 -4.01 -2.37 -19.72
C ASN A 182 -3.20 -1.09 -19.53
N CYS A 183 -1.96 -1.23 -19.03
CA CYS A 183 -1.05 -0.11 -18.85
C CYS A 183 -0.77 0.62 -20.17
N ALA A 184 -0.49 -0.11 -21.26
CA ALA A 184 -0.25 0.49 -22.57
C ALA A 184 -1.46 1.31 -23.08
N ARG A 185 -2.69 0.90 -22.75
CA ARG A 185 -3.92 1.65 -23.08
C ARG A 185 -4.09 2.90 -22.21
N GLN A 186 -3.83 2.78 -20.90
CA GLN A 186 -4.06 3.85 -19.92
C GLN A 186 -2.91 4.88 -19.86
N PHE A 187 -1.70 4.50 -20.28
CA PHE A 187 -0.50 5.34 -20.24
C PHE A 187 0.11 5.51 -21.64
N PRO A 188 -0.60 6.17 -22.57
CA PRO A 188 -0.08 6.42 -23.92
C PRO A 188 1.22 7.23 -23.86
N ALA A 189 2.04 7.12 -24.90
CA ALA A 189 3.28 7.90 -25.01
C ALA A 189 2.97 9.40 -25.19
N ARG A 190 2.88 10.13 -24.07
CA ARG A 190 2.63 11.57 -24.00
C ARG A 190 3.77 12.27 -23.29
N SER A 191 3.96 13.55 -23.60
CA SER A 191 4.87 14.44 -22.88
C SER A 191 4.16 15.05 -21.67
N GLY A 192 4.77 15.01 -20.49
CA GLY A 192 4.41 15.91 -19.39
C GLY A 192 3.04 15.66 -18.73
N GLU A 193 2.96 14.79 -17.73
CA GLU A 193 1.69 14.52 -17.01
C GLU A 193 1.90 14.05 -15.57
N ILE A 194 0.91 14.33 -14.72
CA ILE A 194 0.72 13.71 -13.41
C ILE A 194 -0.49 12.78 -13.52
N VAL A 195 -0.29 11.48 -13.30
CA VAL A 195 -1.36 10.48 -13.35
C VAL A 195 -1.61 9.96 -11.95
N ILE A 196 -2.78 10.25 -11.40
CA ILE A 196 -3.24 9.74 -10.11
C ILE A 196 -3.84 8.36 -10.32
N VAL A 197 -3.36 7.38 -9.57
CA VAL A 197 -3.76 5.98 -9.65
C VAL A 197 -4.25 5.52 -8.29
N THR A 198 -5.34 4.76 -8.25
CA THR A 198 -5.81 4.16 -6.99
C THR A 198 -4.80 3.14 -6.46
N GLY A 199 -4.50 3.21 -5.16
CA GLY A 199 -3.76 2.18 -4.45
C GLY A 199 -4.70 1.07 -3.98
N PHE A 200 -4.12 -0.02 -3.46
CA PHE A 200 -4.79 -1.12 -2.75
C PHE A 200 -5.81 -1.95 -3.54
N ILE A 201 -6.55 -1.39 -4.50
CA ILE A 201 -7.56 -2.08 -5.30
C ILE A 201 -7.00 -2.58 -6.64
N ALA A 202 -7.57 -3.68 -7.12
CA ALA A 202 -7.28 -4.29 -8.41
C ALA A 202 -8.55 -5.02 -8.93
N SER A 203 -8.47 -5.60 -10.12
CA SER A 203 -9.49 -6.53 -10.61
C SER A 203 -9.00 -7.97 -10.57
N ASP A 204 -9.89 -8.92 -10.26
CA ASP A 204 -9.62 -10.33 -10.44
C ASP A 204 -9.66 -10.76 -11.92
N SER A 205 -9.40 -12.02 -12.22
CA SER A 205 -9.43 -12.55 -13.59
C SER A 205 -10.81 -12.55 -14.25
N LYS A 206 -11.89 -12.31 -13.48
CA LYS A 206 -13.28 -12.17 -13.93
C LYS A 206 -13.70 -10.70 -14.08
N GLY A 207 -12.83 -9.75 -13.73
CA GLY A 207 -13.11 -8.32 -13.79
C GLY A 207 -13.87 -7.78 -12.57
N LEU A 208 -13.95 -8.54 -11.48
CA LEU A 208 -14.52 -8.08 -10.22
C LEU A 208 -13.46 -7.36 -9.39
N GLN A 209 -13.86 -6.34 -8.63
CA GLN A 209 -12.96 -5.67 -7.71
C GLN A 209 -12.45 -6.64 -6.64
N THR A 210 -11.17 -6.55 -6.36
CA THR A 210 -10.50 -7.19 -5.22
C THR A 210 -9.44 -6.27 -4.64
N THR A 211 -8.85 -6.65 -3.52
CA THR A 211 -7.78 -5.88 -2.88
C THR A 211 -6.44 -6.61 -2.97
N LEU A 212 -5.37 -5.84 -2.87
CA LEU A 212 -4.00 -6.32 -2.88
C LEU A 212 -3.50 -6.76 -1.48
N GLY A 213 -4.42 -6.84 -0.52
CA GLY A 213 -4.11 -7.22 0.86
C GLY A 213 -3.25 -6.20 1.61
N ARG A 214 -2.50 -6.70 2.60
CA ARG A 214 -1.73 -5.86 3.53
C ARG A 214 -0.66 -5.07 2.79
N ASN A 215 -0.54 -3.77 3.09
CA ASN A 215 0.33 -2.82 2.38
C ASN A 215 0.03 -2.72 0.88
N GLY A 216 -1.22 -3.01 0.48
CA GLY A 216 -1.60 -3.08 -0.93
C GLY A 216 -1.31 -1.81 -1.71
N SER A 217 -1.35 -0.61 -1.12
CA SER A 217 -0.99 0.62 -1.83
C SER A 217 0.52 0.76 -2.11
N ASP A 218 1.39 0.23 -1.24
CA ASP A 218 2.83 0.14 -1.55
C ASP A 218 3.08 -0.87 -2.67
N PHE A 219 2.36 -2.00 -2.63
CA PHE A 219 2.42 -3.00 -3.70
C PHE A 219 1.89 -2.45 -5.03
N SER A 220 0.78 -1.69 -5.04
CA SER A 220 0.29 -0.96 -6.21
C SER A 220 1.36 -0.05 -6.79
N ALA A 221 2.09 0.69 -5.96
CA ALA A 221 3.16 1.58 -6.42
C ALA A 221 4.32 0.81 -7.06
N ALA A 222 4.72 -0.32 -6.48
CA ALA A 222 5.73 -1.17 -7.08
C ALA A 222 5.27 -1.78 -8.42
N ILE A 223 4.01 -2.25 -8.49
CA ILE A 223 3.41 -2.77 -9.74
C ILE A 223 3.39 -1.68 -10.82
N VAL A 224 2.84 -0.51 -10.51
CA VAL A 224 2.76 0.62 -11.45
C VAL A 224 4.15 1.06 -11.90
N GLY A 225 5.11 1.14 -10.97
CA GLY A 225 6.51 1.43 -11.30
C GLY A 225 7.13 0.41 -12.25
N ALA A 226 6.93 -0.88 -12.00
CA ALA A 226 7.39 -1.96 -12.87
C ALA A 226 6.73 -1.93 -14.27
N LEU A 227 5.40 -1.75 -14.34
CA LEU A 227 4.66 -1.65 -15.60
C LEU A 227 5.15 -0.47 -16.47
N LEU A 228 5.47 0.65 -15.83
CA LEU A 228 5.93 1.86 -16.49
C LEU A 228 7.45 1.89 -16.72
N ASN A 229 8.20 0.90 -16.24
CA ASN A 229 9.67 0.95 -16.17
C ASN A 229 10.14 2.29 -15.57
N ALA A 230 9.59 2.63 -14.41
CA ALA A 230 9.88 3.89 -13.72
C ALA A 230 11.36 3.98 -13.34
N THR A 231 11.89 5.20 -13.35
CA THR A 231 13.26 5.49 -12.95
C THR A 231 13.45 5.42 -11.43
N SER A 232 12.37 5.60 -10.67
CA SER A 232 12.35 5.48 -9.22
C SER A 232 10.93 5.30 -8.69
N ILE A 233 10.81 4.68 -7.51
CA ILE A 233 9.58 4.65 -6.72
C ILE A 233 9.82 5.35 -5.38
N THR A 234 9.07 6.39 -5.05
CA THR A 234 9.17 7.10 -3.77
C THR A 234 7.94 6.80 -2.92
N ILE A 235 8.15 6.16 -1.77
CA ILE A 235 7.13 5.96 -0.75
C ILE A 235 7.18 7.10 0.25
N TRP A 236 6.15 7.95 0.21
CA TRP A 236 5.92 9.05 1.11
C TRP A 236 5.09 8.60 2.32
N THR A 237 5.69 8.71 3.49
CA THR A 237 5.15 8.23 4.77
C THR A 237 5.32 9.29 5.86
N ASN A 238 5.02 8.97 7.11
CA ASN A 238 5.19 9.87 8.26
C ASN A 238 6.56 9.74 8.95
N VAL A 239 7.44 8.86 8.46
CA VAL A 239 8.80 8.68 8.96
C VAL A 239 9.83 9.23 7.98
N GLY A 240 10.95 9.72 8.52
CA GLY A 240 12.08 10.32 7.79
C GLY A 240 12.93 9.36 6.97
N GLY A 241 12.59 8.07 6.93
CA GLY A 241 13.39 7.01 6.34
C GLY A 241 13.31 5.74 7.18
N ILE A 242 14.16 4.77 6.85
CA ILE A 242 14.37 3.54 7.60
C ILE A 242 15.35 3.86 8.73
N MET A 243 14.94 3.63 9.97
CA MET A 243 15.76 3.90 11.14
C MET A 243 16.68 2.71 11.44
N ASN A 244 17.88 2.98 11.95
CA ASN A 244 18.82 1.94 12.40
C ASN A 244 18.43 1.25 13.70
N ALA A 245 17.47 1.81 14.44
CA ALA A 245 16.83 1.20 15.61
C ALA A 245 15.43 1.81 15.77
N ASP A 246 14.57 1.20 16.60
CA ASP A 246 13.28 1.80 16.95
C ASP A 246 13.49 3.10 17.76
N PRO A 247 13.10 4.28 17.23
CA PRO A 247 13.29 5.56 17.92
C PRO A 247 12.53 5.66 19.25
N ALA A 248 11.47 4.85 19.44
CA ALA A 248 10.75 4.79 20.70
C ALA A 248 11.56 4.11 21.82
N ARG A 249 12.52 3.25 21.45
CA ARG A 249 13.40 2.51 22.37
C ARG A 249 14.80 3.11 22.44
N VAL A 250 15.29 3.66 21.33
CA VAL A 250 16.63 4.24 21.19
C VAL A 250 16.47 5.68 20.67
N PRO A 251 16.44 6.68 21.56
CA PRO A 251 16.27 8.09 21.16
C PRO A 251 17.32 8.60 20.18
N GLU A 252 18.53 8.03 20.20
CA GLU A 252 19.64 8.33 19.30
C GLU A 252 19.55 7.62 17.94
N ALA A 253 18.46 6.90 17.66
CA ALA A 253 18.24 6.24 16.38
C ALA A 253 18.34 7.25 15.23
N ALA A 254 19.01 6.83 14.15
CA ALA A 254 19.26 7.65 12.98
C ALA A 254 18.72 6.97 11.72
N VAL A 255 18.44 7.78 10.70
CA VAL A 255 18.02 7.30 9.38
C VAL A 255 19.21 6.65 8.69
N ILE A 256 19.03 5.42 8.19
CA ILE A 256 19.99 4.76 7.32
C ILE A 256 19.85 5.37 5.92
N ALA A 257 20.92 5.98 5.42
CA ALA A 257 20.87 6.70 4.15
C ALA A 257 20.71 5.74 2.95
N GLU A 258 21.45 4.64 2.92
CA GLU A 258 21.42 3.67 1.81
C GLU A 258 21.36 2.21 2.27
N LEU A 259 20.48 1.45 1.64
CA LEU A 259 20.28 0.02 1.88
C LEU A 259 20.24 -0.75 0.56
N SER A 260 20.75 -1.97 0.58
CA SER A 260 20.44 -2.96 -0.44
C SER A 260 18.99 -3.43 -0.31
N TYR A 261 18.44 -4.00 -1.39
CA TYR A 261 17.12 -4.64 -1.31
C TYR A 261 17.07 -5.72 -0.22
N SER A 262 18.10 -6.56 -0.11
CA SER A 262 18.18 -7.61 0.92
C SER A 262 18.21 -7.03 2.32
N GLU A 263 19.04 -6.02 2.60
CA GLU A 263 19.09 -5.39 3.93
C GLU A 263 17.74 -4.77 4.31
N ALA A 264 17.08 -4.08 3.37
CA ALA A 264 15.76 -3.50 3.63
C ALA A 264 14.69 -4.57 3.86
N MET A 265 14.72 -5.67 3.11
CA MET A 265 13.80 -6.80 3.30
C MET A 265 13.98 -7.47 4.67
N GLU A 266 15.22 -7.73 5.08
CA GLU A 266 15.53 -8.33 6.38
C GLU A 266 15.09 -7.41 7.53
N LEU A 267 15.40 -6.12 7.47
CA LEU A 267 14.96 -5.15 8.48
C LEU A 267 13.43 -5.10 8.57
N ALA A 268 12.74 -5.04 7.43
CA ALA A 268 11.28 -5.01 7.39
C ALA A 268 10.65 -6.29 7.95
N TYR A 269 11.24 -7.45 7.63
CA TYR A 269 10.80 -8.74 8.14
C TYR A 269 10.94 -8.82 9.68
N PHE A 270 12.05 -8.32 10.22
CA PHE A 270 12.34 -8.35 11.66
C PHE A 270 11.83 -7.13 12.45
N GLY A 271 10.81 -6.44 11.95
CA GLY A 271 10.04 -5.47 12.73
C GLY A 271 10.39 -4.00 12.51
N ALA A 272 11.34 -3.66 11.62
CA ALA A 272 11.44 -2.28 11.17
C ALA A 272 10.14 -1.91 10.47
N ARG A 273 9.50 -0.82 10.93
CA ARG A 273 8.27 -0.29 10.33
C ARG A 273 8.58 0.33 8.96
N VAL A 274 8.64 -0.50 7.94
CA VAL A 274 9.01 -0.17 6.55
C VAL A 274 8.07 -0.90 5.58
N ILE A 275 8.24 -0.68 4.28
CA ILE A 275 7.59 -1.42 3.20
C ILE A 275 7.80 -2.93 3.42
N HIS A 276 6.71 -3.68 3.34
CA HIS A 276 6.75 -5.13 3.43
C HIS A 276 7.51 -5.77 2.24
N PRO A 277 8.29 -6.84 2.45
CA PRO A 277 9.09 -7.47 1.38
C PRO A 277 8.29 -7.82 0.12
N GLN A 278 7.09 -8.39 0.27
CA GLN A 278 6.23 -8.72 -0.89
C GLN A 278 5.82 -7.49 -1.70
N ALA A 279 5.62 -6.34 -1.05
CA ALA A 279 5.27 -5.10 -1.74
C ALA A 279 6.46 -4.53 -2.52
N MET A 280 7.70 -4.83 -2.12
CA MET A 280 8.91 -4.39 -2.85
C MET A 280 9.23 -5.28 -4.06
N ALA A 281 8.77 -6.54 -4.09
CA ALA A 281 9.19 -7.53 -5.08
C ALA A 281 9.17 -7.04 -6.54
N PRO A 282 8.11 -6.36 -7.05
CA PRO A 282 8.11 -5.85 -8.42
C PRO A 282 9.22 -4.82 -8.71
N ALA A 283 9.55 -3.99 -7.73
CA ALA A 283 10.62 -3.00 -7.85
C ALA A 283 11.99 -3.69 -7.85
N VAL A 284 12.17 -4.71 -7.00
CA VAL A 284 13.40 -5.52 -6.94
C VAL A 284 13.64 -6.25 -8.26
N ASP A 285 12.63 -6.93 -8.78
CA ASP A 285 12.72 -7.72 -10.03
C ASP A 285 13.09 -6.85 -11.24
N CYS A 286 12.65 -5.59 -11.25
CA CYS A 286 12.96 -4.62 -12.30
C CYS A 286 14.18 -3.74 -11.98
N GLY A 287 14.84 -3.92 -10.83
CA GLY A 287 15.97 -3.10 -10.38
C GLY A 287 15.65 -1.62 -10.22
N ILE A 288 14.40 -1.28 -9.87
CA ILE A 288 13.94 0.10 -9.70
C ILE A 288 14.32 0.58 -8.29
N PRO A 289 15.13 1.65 -8.15
CA PRO A 289 15.49 2.17 -6.83
C PRO A 289 14.26 2.73 -6.12
N MET A 290 14.17 2.47 -4.82
CA MET A 290 13.08 2.94 -3.98
C MET A 290 13.58 4.00 -2.99
N TYR A 291 12.74 4.97 -2.67
CA TYR A 291 13.03 6.02 -1.69
C TYR A 291 11.96 6.04 -0.61
N ILE A 292 12.37 6.06 0.65
CA ILE A 292 11.45 6.24 1.79
C ILE A 292 11.62 7.67 2.30
N ARG A 293 10.57 8.48 2.20
CA ARG A 293 10.63 9.91 2.55
C ARG A 293 9.44 10.32 3.43
N ASN A 294 9.61 11.42 4.16
CA ASN A 294 8.57 11.96 5.02
C ASN A 294 7.71 13.00 4.28
N THR A 295 6.41 12.78 4.19
CA THR A 295 5.47 13.76 3.65
C THR A 295 5.46 15.07 4.46
N PHE A 296 5.66 14.98 5.77
CA PHE A 296 5.59 16.13 6.68
C PHE A 296 6.92 16.89 6.79
N ASP A 297 8.01 16.28 6.33
CA ASP A 297 9.32 16.93 6.17
C ASP A 297 9.95 16.54 4.82
N PRO A 298 9.47 17.12 3.70
CA PRO A 298 9.93 16.73 2.37
C PRO A 298 11.39 17.11 2.08
N ALA A 299 11.99 18.01 2.86
CA ALA A 299 13.37 18.43 2.67
C ALA A 299 14.37 17.38 3.18
N ALA A 300 13.95 16.49 4.09
CA ALA A 300 14.78 15.40 4.56
C ALA A 300 15.17 14.43 3.42
N SER A 301 16.39 13.90 3.50
CA SER A 301 16.97 13.03 2.47
C SER A 301 16.24 11.70 2.33
N GLY A 302 15.68 11.17 3.42
CA GLY A 302 15.09 9.84 3.39
C GLY A 302 16.12 8.72 3.45
N SER A 303 15.65 7.52 3.11
CA SER A 303 16.48 6.35 2.80
C SER A 303 16.32 5.96 1.34
N ARG A 304 17.42 5.53 0.72
CA ARG A 304 17.44 4.97 -0.63
C ARG A 304 17.70 3.46 -0.58
N ILE A 305 16.85 2.68 -1.23
CA ILE A 305 16.96 1.23 -1.35
C ILE A 305 17.28 0.89 -2.81
N SER A 306 18.38 0.18 -3.07
CA SER A 306 18.77 -0.16 -4.44
C SER A 306 19.60 -1.46 -4.52
N GLY A 307 19.85 -1.96 -5.73
CA GLY A 307 20.66 -3.18 -5.92
C GLY A 307 22.15 -2.97 -5.67
N ASN A 308 22.65 -1.74 -5.75
CA ASN A 308 24.06 -1.38 -5.59
C ASN A 308 24.17 -0.17 -4.63
N PRO A 309 23.95 -0.35 -3.33
CA PRO A 309 24.19 0.72 -2.36
C PRO A 309 25.69 1.01 -2.26
N GLU A 310 26.05 2.20 -1.77
CA GLU A 310 27.42 2.48 -1.34
C GLU A 310 27.85 1.46 -0.27
N PRO A 311 29.04 0.86 -0.41
CA PRO A 311 29.51 -0.13 0.53
C PRO A 311 29.81 0.51 1.89
N GLU A 312 29.18 -0.01 2.93
CA GLU A 312 29.39 0.39 4.32
C GLU A 312 29.66 -0.88 5.13
N GLU A 313 30.79 -0.93 5.83
CA GLU A 313 31.15 -2.08 6.67
C GLU A 313 30.46 -1.99 8.04
N GLY A 314 29.85 -3.09 8.47
CA GLY A 314 29.31 -3.25 9.83
C GLY A 314 27.79 -3.45 9.90
N ILE A 315 27.26 -3.29 11.11
CA ILE A 315 25.82 -3.44 11.39
C ILE A 315 25.12 -2.13 11.05
N LYS A 316 24.26 -2.15 10.02
CA LYS A 316 23.47 -0.97 9.60
C LYS A 316 22.24 -0.70 10.45
N GLY A 317 21.63 -1.74 11.01
CA GLY A 317 20.41 -1.61 11.79
C GLY A 317 20.18 -2.79 12.73
N ILE A 318 19.44 -2.52 13.81
CA ILE A 318 19.04 -3.47 14.83
C ILE A 318 17.53 -3.33 15.01
N THR A 319 16.81 -4.42 14.84
CA THR A 319 15.36 -4.48 15.03
C THR A 319 15.01 -5.53 16.07
N ALA A 320 13.80 -5.45 16.59
CA ALA A 320 13.27 -6.42 17.55
C ALA A 320 11.80 -6.67 17.26
N ILE A 321 11.36 -7.91 17.46
CA ILE A 321 9.96 -8.31 17.47
C ILE A 321 9.62 -8.67 18.91
N ASP A 322 8.72 -7.93 19.53
CA ASP A 322 8.39 -8.12 20.94
C ASP A 322 7.40 -9.29 21.15
N ASP A 323 6.42 -9.44 20.26
CA ASP A 323 5.34 -10.45 20.36
C ASP A 323 5.71 -11.79 19.70
N VAL A 324 6.73 -12.48 20.23
CA VAL A 324 7.17 -13.81 19.76
C VAL A 324 7.18 -14.83 20.89
N ALA A 325 6.85 -16.08 20.57
CA ALA A 325 6.88 -17.20 21.53
C ALA A 325 7.92 -18.23 21.08
N LEU A 326 8.98 -18.41 21.89
CA LEU A 326 9.98 -19.44 21.60
C LEU A 326 9.45 -20.82 22.01
N VAL A 327 9.26 -21.70 21.04
CA VAL A 327 8.82 -23.09 21.24
C VAL A 327 9.98 -24.03 20.94
N ASN A 328 10.25 -24.95 21.86
CA ASN A 328 11.25 -25.99 21.68
C ASN A 328 10.58 -27.36 21.72
N LEU A 329 10.58 -28.06 20.58
CA LEU A 329 10.08 -29.41 20.45
C LEU A 329 11.23 -30.39 20.62
N GLU A 330 11.16 -31.24 21.66
CA GLU A 330 12.16 -32.26 21.95
C GLU A 330 11.54 -33.66 21.92
N GLY A 331 12.28 -34.64 21.39
CA GLY A 331 11.82 -36.02 21.40
C GLY A 331 12.78 -37.01 20.76
N THR A 332 12.77 -38.24 21.27
CA THR A 332 13.60 -39.34 20.75
C THR A 332 13.21 -39.79 19.33
N GLY A 333 12.01 -39.41 18.87
CA GLY A 333 11.49 -39.74 17.54
C GLY A 333 11.98 -38.84 16.39
N MET A 334 12.95 -37.95 16.63
CA MET A 334 13.54 -37.10 15.59
C MET A 334 14.87 -37.61 15.04
N ILE A 335 15.58 -38.49 15.75
CA ILE A 335 16.84 -39.07 15.30
C ILE A 335 16.55 -40.09 14.20
N GLY A 336 17.00 -39.82 12.98
CA GLY A 336 16.98 -40.81 11.89
C GLY A 336 15.60 -41.25 11.41
N VAL A 337 14.54 -40.55 11.80
CA VAL A 337 13.16 -40.77 11.32
C VAL A 337 12.75 -39.58 10.43
N PRO A 338 12.75 -39.75 9.11
CA PRO A 338 12.24 -38.73 8.19
C PRO A 338 10.79 -38.36 8.52
N GLY A 339 10.45 -37.08 8.42
CA GLY A 339 9.06 -36.61 8.47
C GLY A 339 8.60 -35.97 9.79
N THR A 340 9.42 -35.91 10.84
CA THR A 340 9.02 -35.18 12.06
C THR A 340 8.91 -33.67 11.84
N ALA A 341 9.84 -33.07 11.09
CA ALA A 341 9.75 -31.66 10.69
C ALA A 341 8.52 -31.40 9.80
N ASP A 342 8.24 -32.29 8.84
CA ASP A 342 7.05 -32.20 7.98
C ASP A 342 5.75 -32.20 8.79
N ARG A 343 5.61 -33.16 9.72
CA ARG A 343 4.45 -33.22 10.63
C ARG A 343 4.32 -31.98 11.51
N LEU A 344 5.44 -31.42 11.99
CA LEU A 344 5.45 -30.20 12.76
C LEU A 344 4.94 -29.02 11.92
N PHE A 345 5.54 -28.76 10.76
CA PHE A 345 5.15 -27.61 9.92
C PHE A 345 3.75 -27.79 9.32
N ALA A 346 3.31 -29.02 9.03
CA ALA A 346 1.94 -29.30 8.62
C ALA A 346 0.93 -28.99 9.75
N ALA A 347 1.26 -29.34 11.01
CA ALA A 347 0.41 -29.00 12.15
C ALA A 347 0.33 -27.49 12.38
N LEU A 348 1.47 -26.78 12.27
CA LEU A 348 1.52 -25.32 12.37
C LEU A 348 0.72 -24.65 11.23
N HIS A 349 0.86 -25.13 10.00
CA HIS A 349 0.10 -24.65 8.85
C HIS A 349 -1.41 -24.85 9.03
N HIS A 350 -1.86 -26.05 9.44
CA HIS A 350 -3.29 -26.30 9.71
C HIS A 350 -3.85 -25.42 10.84
N ALA A 351 -3.00 -25.04 11.80
CA ALA A 351 -3.35 -24.10 12.87
C ALA A 351 -3.21 -22.62 12.44
N ASN A 352 -2.82 -22.34 11.20
CA ASN A 352 -2.55 -21.01 10.67
C ASN A 352 -1.52 -20.22 11.51
N ILE A 353 -0.50 -20.92 12.00
CA ILE A 353 0.60 -20.35 12.79
C ILE A 353 1.75 -19.97 11.85
N SER A 354 2.11 -18.69 11.84
CA SER A 354 3.30 -18.20 11.15
C SER A 354 4.55 -18.45 11.98
N VAL A 355 5.60 -18.97 11.35
CA VAL A 355 6.91 -19.19 11.98
C VAL A 355 7.89 -18.13 11.47
N VAL A 356 8.60 -17.48 12.40
CA VAL A 356 9.53 -16.37 12.11
C VAL A 356 10.97 -16.86 12.07
N LEU A 357 11.32 -17.81 12.93
CA LEU A 357 12.68 -18.36 13.01
C LEU A 357 12.64 -19.85 13.31
N VAL A 358 13.56 -20.61 12.73
CA VAL A 358 13.74 -22.04 12.99
C VAL A 358 15.22 -22.32 13.22
N SER A 359 15.52 -23.09 14.26
CA SER A 359 16.85 -23.62 14.55
C SER A 359 16.73 -25.06 15.02
N GLN A 360 17.42 -25.98 14.35
CA GLN A 360 17.46 -27.39 14.72
C GLN A 360 18.82 -27.72 15.35
N ALA A 361 18.82 -28.44 16.47
CA ALA A 361 20.06 -28.95 17.05
C ALA A 361 20.70 -29.99 16.11
N SER A 362 22.02 -29.91 15.93
CA SER A 362 22.78 -30.82 15.05
C SER A 362 22.68 -32.29 15.46
N SER A 363 22.31 -32.57 16.70
CA SER A 363 22.06 -33.91 17.23
C SER A 363 20.67 -34.46 16.88
N GLU A 364 19.86 -33.72 16.11
CA GLU A 364 18.47 -34.00 15.73
C GLU A 364 17.53 -34.25 16.91
N HIS A 365 17.91 -33.86 18.13
CA HIS A 365 17.12 -34.10 19.34
C HIS A 365 16.03 -33.05 19.59
N SER A 366 16.22 -31.85 19.03
CA SER A 366 15.31 -30.72 19.23
C SER A 366 15.19 -29.83 17.99
N ILE A 367 13.98 -29.32 17.77
CA ILE A 367 13.69 -28.23 16.83
C ILE A 367 13.13 -27.08 17.65
N CYS A 368 13.80 -25.95 17.60
CA CYS A 368 13.36 -24.72 18.22
C CYS A 368 12.85 -23.77 17.14
N PHE A 369 11.72 -23.13 17.38
CA PHE A 369 11.12 -22.16 16.48
C PHE A 369 10.44 -21.03 17.25
N ALA A 370 10.26 -19.89 16.61
CA ALA A 370 9.62 -18.70 17.17
C ALA A 370 8.51 -18.15 16.28
#